data_AF-A0AAV5TA12-F1
#
_entry.id   AF-A0AAV5TA12-F1
#
_cell.length_a   1.000
_cell.length_b   1.000
_cell.length_c   1.000
_cell.angle_alpha   90.00
_cell.angle_beta   90.00
_cell.angle_gamma   90.00
#
_symmetry.space_group_name_H-M   'P 1'
#
loop_
_entity.id
_entity.type
_entity.pdbx_description
1 polymer ?
#
loop_
_entity_poly.entity_id
_entity_poly.type
_entity_poly.pdbx_seq_one_letter_code
_entity_poly.pdbx_strand_id
1 'polypeptide(L)'
;LTSSHPSMELPESECIVHEFPKEFFNTPNRWEELFTIVVEDREFKAHTELLKARVPFFNGLLSSNMVEAALGRTHLHDMDAATLSSLLDYVYTGTLTVTETNVQNLLMGAVFLQIESVKDECAIFMGRRIRIDSVIDLLKISSQIADEKMKKTVIRFIDVKLEEFRRYLSDSQLSGVDRRGARDNTETRFSTHPQRRAGVRSPRSMDAQES
;
A
#
# COMPACT_ATOMS: atom_id res chain seq x y z
N LEU A 1 7.29 46.44 -8.94
CA LEU A 1 6.04 45.66 -8.77
C LEU A 1 6.42 44.19 -8.74
N THR A 2 6.60 43.62 -7.55
CA THR A 2 6.84 42.18 -7.36
C THR A 2 5.51 41.45 -7.52
N SER A 3 5.41 40.55 -8.50
CA SER A 3 4.21 39.70 -8.64
C SER A 3 4.20 38.64 -7.54
N SER A 4 3.64 38.99 -6.39
CA SER A 4 3.23 38.01 -5.38
C SER A 4 1.99 37.28 -5.89
N HIS A 5 2.20 36.32 -6.79
CA HIS A 5 1.21 35.25 -6.96
C HIS A 5 0.98 34.62 -5.58
N PRO A 6 -0.26 34.57 -5.07
CA PRO A 6 -0.54 33.74 -3.92
C PRO A 6 -0.29 32.29 -4.35
N SER A 7 0.73 31.67 -3.74
CA SER A 7 0.87 30.21 -3.78
C SER A 7 -0.46 29.64 -3.30
N MET A 8 -1.15 28.90 -4.17
CA MET A 8 -2.44 28.30 -3.84
C MET A 8 -2.17 27.07 -2.98
N GLU A 9 -1.90 27.30 -1.70
CA GLU A 9 -1.68 26.27 -0.70
C GLU A 9 -2.92 25.37 -0.65
N LEU A 10 -2.75 24.12 -1.08
CA LEU A 10 -3.80 23.11 -1.01
C LEU A 10 -4.08 22.81 0.47
N PRO A 11 -5.35 22.65 0.88
CA PRO A 11 -5.68 22.39 2.27
C PRO A 11 -5.01 21.11 2.77
N GLU A 12 -4.48 21.13 4.00
CA GLU A 12 -3.76 20.00 4.61
C GLU A 12 -4.63 18.74 4.76
N SER A 13 -5.95 18.94 4.83
CA SER A 13 -6.95 17.88 4.87
C SER A 13 -8.14 18.18 3.96
N GLU A 14 -8.74 17.14 3.39
CA GLU A 14 -10.04 17.24 2.69
C GLU A 14 -11.06 16.34 3.40
N CYS A 15 -12.27 16.85 3.61
CA CYS A 15 -13.35 16.11 4.27
C CYS A 15 -14.33 15.57 3.23
N ILE A 16 -14.37 14.25 3.09
CA ILE A 16 -15.40 13.54 2.33
C ILE A 16 -16.71 13.67 3.11
N VAL A 17 -17.77 14.10 2.45
CA VAL A 17 -19.14 14.08 2.98
C VAL A 17 -20.03 13.38 1.97
N HIS A 18 -20.57 12.23 2.36
CA HIS A 18 -21.54 11.48 1.58
C HIS A 18 -22.85 11.42 2.36
N GLU A 19 -23.94 11.95 1.79
CA GLU A 19 -25.26 11.84 2.41
C GLU A 19 -25.84 10.44 2.23
N PHE A 20 -26.63 9.98 3.19
CA PHE A 20 -27.32 8.69 3.14
C PHE A 20 -28.83 8.87 3.31
N PRO A 21 -29.67 8.10 2.58
CA PRO A 21 -31.12 8.16 2.72
C PRO A 21 -31.54 7.93 4.17
N LYS A 22 -32.24 8.89 4.78
CA LYS A 22 -32.57 8.85 6.21
C LYS A 22 -33.54 7.72 6.56
N GLU A 23 -34.31 7.26 5.58
CA GLU A 23 -35.15 6.06 5.64
C GLU A 23 -34.34 4.81 6.01
N PHE A 24 -33.06 4.74 5.62
CA PHE A 24 -32.17 3.63 5.96
C PHE A 24 -32.10 3.39 7.46
N PHE A 25 -32.00 4.48 8.23
CA PHE A 25 -31.85 4.45 9.69
C PHE A 25 -33.19 4.34 10.44
N ASN A 26 -34.29 4.74 9.80
CA ASN A 26 -35.63 4.73 10.37
C ASN A 26 -36.33 3.36 10.33
N THR A 27 -35.64 2.30 9.93
CA THR A 27 -36.19 0.93 9.88
C THR A 27 -36.15 0.31 11.28
N PRO A 28 -37.29 -0.12 11.88
CA PRO A 28 -37.29 -0.79 13.19
C PRO A 28 -36.43 -2.06 13.19
N ASN A 29 -35.83 -2.36 14.35
CA ASN A 29 -35.12 -3.62 14.65
C ASN A 29 -33.90 -3.96 13.75
N ARG A 30 -33.49 -3.05 12.86
CA ARG A 30 -32.40 -3.22 11.87
C ARG A 30 -30.97 -3.14 12.44
N TRP A 31 -30.82 -3.38 13.74
CA TRP A 31 -29.62 -3.09 14.52
C TRP A 31 -29.35 -4.13 15.61
N GLU A 32 -30.06 -5.25 15.58
CA GLU A 32 -29.97 -6.29 16.62
C GLU A 32 -28.78 -7.23 16.40
N GLU A 33 -28.32 -7.41 15.16
CA GLU A 33 -27.15 -8.23 14.84
C GLU A 33 -25.85 -7.41 14.82
N LEU A 34 -24.83 -7.89 15.54
CA LEU A 34 -23.47 -7.35 15.54
C LEU A 34 -22.48 -8.36 14.95
N PHE A 35 -21.67 -7.91 14.01
CA PHE A 35 -20.53 -8.66 13.47
C PHE A 35 -19.22 -8.15 14.08
N THR A 36 -18.28 -9.05 14.36
CA THR A 36 -16.99 -8.71 14.99
C THR A 36 -15.84 -8.74 13.98
N ILE A 37 -15.26 -7.59 13.67
CA ILE A 37 -14.10 -7.45 12.79
C ILE A 37 -12.85 -7.37 13.66
N VAL A 38 -11.82 -8.15 13.35
CA VAL A 38 -10.60 -8.25 14.16
C VAL A 38 -9.39 -7.77 13.36
N VAL A 39 -8.66 -6.80 13.91
CA VAL A 39 -7.49 -6.16 13.27
C VAL A 39 -6.47 -5.81 14.35
N GLU A 40 -5.19 -6.17 14.14
CA GLU A 40 -4.09 -5.93 15.11
C GLU A 40 -4.46 -6.33 16.55
N ASP A 41 -5.02 -7.53 16.71
CA ASP A 41 -5.54 -8.10 17.97
C ASP A 41 -6.65 -7.28 18.68
N ARG A 42 -7.21 -6.26 18.01
CA ARG A 42 -8.33 -5.45 18.49
C ARG A 42 -9.64 -5.89 17.83
N GLU A 43 -10.71 -5.98 18.63
CA GLU A 43 -12.06 -6.28 18.15
C GLU A 43 -12.89 -5.01 17.93
N PHE A 44 -13.51 -4.91 16.76
CA PHE A 44 -14.46 -3.87 16.38
C PHE A 44 -15.83 -4.52 16.16
N LYS A 45 -16.87 -4.02 16.84
CA LYS A 45 -18.26 -4.52 16.67
C LYS A 45 -19.07 -3.49 15.89
N ALA A 46 -19.69 -3.93 14.80
CA ALA A 46 -20.51 -3.10 13.93
C ALA A 46 -21.78 -3.85 13.49
N HIS A 47 -22.84 -3.12 13.15
CA HIS A 47 -24.13 -3.71 12.81
C HIS A 47 -24.08 -4.45 11.46
N THR A 48 -24.52 -5.70 11.44
CA THR A 48 -24.45 -6.60 10.26
C THR A 48 -25.08 -5.98 9.02
N GLU A 49 -26.25 -5.37 9.18
CA GLU A 49 -27.05 -4.76 8.11
C GLU A 49 -26.43 -3.49 7.54
N LEU A 50 -25.69 -2.75 8.37
CA LEU A 50 -24.96 -1.55 7.93
C LEU A 50 -23.73 -1.94 7.10
N LEU A 51 -22.97 -2.94 7.56
CA LEU A 51 -21.85 -3.49 6.81
C LEU A 51 -22.32 -4.06 5.46
N LYS A 52 -23.39 -4.88 5.45
CA LYS A 52 -24.00 -5.40 4.21
C LYS A 52 -24.46 -4.30 3.25
N ALA A 53 -25.03 -3.21 3.76
CA ALA A 53 -25.57 -2.15 2.91
C ALA A 53 -24.52 -1.17 2.38
N ARG A 54 -23.44 -0.91 3.14
CA ARG A 54 -22.47 0.17 2.86
C ARG A 54 -21.07 -0.29 2.48
N VAL A 55 -20.75 -1.58 2.64
CA VAL A 55 -19.40 -2.11 2.37
C VAL A 55 -19.52 -3.39 1.52
N PRO A 56 -19.26 -3.33 0.20
CA PRO A 56 -19.50 -4.46 -0.69
C PRO A 56 -18.71 -5.73 -0.33
N PHE A 57 -17.51 -5.58 0.24
CA PHE A 57 -16.76 -6.70 0.82
C PHE A 57 -17.56 -7.46 1.89
N PHE A 58 -18.11 -6.76 2.88
CA PHE A 58 -18.93 -7.38 3.92
C PHE A 58 -20.29 -7.85 3.40
N ASN A 59 -20.86 -7.19 2.38
CA ASN A 59 -22.06 -7.70 1.72
C ASN A 59 -21.83 -9.08 1.10
N GLY A 60 -20.72 -9.25 0.38
CA GLY A 60 -20.31 -10.54 -0.19
C GLY A 60 -20.04 -11.58 0.88
N LEU A 61 -19.22 -11.25 1.89
CA LEU A 61 -18.87 -12.14 3.00
C LEU A 61 -20.13 -12.64 3.74
N LEU A 62 -20.96 -11.71 4.22
CA LEU A 62 -22.09 -11.97 5.10
C LEU A 62 -23.37 -12.43 4.37
N SER A 63 -23.32 -12.55 3.04
CA SER A 63 -24.36 -13.17 2.21
C SER A 63 -23.89 -14.48 1.57
N SER A 64 -22.67 -14.94 1.90
CA SER A 64 -22.10 -16.21 1.46
C SER A 64 -22.21 -17.28 2.55
N ASN A 65 -22.08 -18.55 2.16
CA ASN A 65 -21.98 -19.68 3.09
C ASN A 65 -20.54 -19.87 3.63
N MET A 66 -19.78 -18.77 3.82
CA MET A 66 -18.43 -18.81 4.39
C MET A 66 -18.45 -19.00 5.92
N VAL A 67 -17.38 -19.59 6.45
CA VAL A 67 -17.29 -19.97 7.87
C VAL A 67 -17.27 -18.72 8.77
N GLU A 68 -16.62 -17.65 8.31
CA GLU A 68 -16.53 -16.34 8.93
C GLU A 68 -17.92 -15.72 9.17
N ALA A 69 -18.84 -15.87 8.21
CA ALA A 69 -20.22 -15.42 8.35
C ALA A 69 -20.97 -16.25 9.41
N ALA A 70 -20.77 -17.58 9.44
CA ALA A 70 -21.35 -18.47 10.45
C ALA A 70 -20.73 -18.31 11.86
N LEU A 71 -19.50 -17.83 11.96
CA LEU A 71 -18.80 -17.54 13.23
C LEU A 71 -19.13 -16.16 13.82
N GLY A 72 -19.82 -15.28 13.07
CA GLY A 72 -20.08 -13.91 13.50
C GLY A 72 -18.83 -13.03 13.65
N ARG A 73 -17.68 -13.48 13.13
CA ARG A 73 -16.42 -12.72 13.15
C ARG A 73 -15.53 -12.98 11.93
N THR A 74 -14.71 -12.00 11.59
CA THR A 74 -13.62 -12.16 10.61
C THR A 74 -12.34 -11.45 11.06
N HIS A 75 -11.20 -11.88 10.55
CA HIS A 75 -9.90 -11.26 10.80
C HIS A 75 -9.41 -10.61 9.49
N LEU A 76 -8.99 -9.34 9.54
CA LEU A 76 -8.37 -8.66 8.41
C LEU A 76 -6.88 -8.47 8.73
N HIS A 77 -6.01 -8.96 7.84
CA HIS A 77 -4.56 -8.98 8.06
C HIS A 77 -3.82 -7.83 7.36
N ASP A 78 -4.36 -7.33 6.25
CA ASP A 78 -3.74 -6.31 5.39
C ASP A 78 -4.27 -4.88 5.67
N MET A 79 -4.62 -4.58 6.93
CA MET A 79 -5.16 -3.29 7.36
C MET A 79 -4.73 -2.99 8.80
N ASP A 80 -4.49 -1.72 9.13
CA ASP A 80 -4.27 -1.28 10.51
C ASP A 80 -5.58 -0.86 11.20
N ALA A 81 -5.57 -0.89 12.54
CA ALA A 81 -6.76 -0.66 13.36
C ALA A 81 -7.22 0.81 13.38
N ALA A 82 -6.36 1.78 13.02
CA ALA A 82 -6.77 3.19 12.92
C ALA A 82 -7.46 3.48 11.58
N THR A 83 -7.00 2.86 10.50
CA THR A 83 -7.66 2.85 9.19
C THR A 83 -9.00 2.13 9.26
N LEU A 84 -9.11 0.95 9.89
CA LEU A 84 -10.42 0.31 10.06
C LEU A 84 -11.37 1.19 10.87
N SER A 85 -10.92 1.78 11.99
CA SER A 85 -11.76 2.70 12.79
C SER A 85 -12.28 3.85 11.92
N SER A 86 -11.41 4.51 11.17
CA SER A 86 -11.76 5.65 10.32
C SER A 86 -12.75 5.28 9.21
N LEU A 87 -12.59 4.09 8.60
CA LEU A 87 -13.51 3.58 7.58
C LEU A 87 -14.85 3.13 8.18
N LEU A 88 -14.88 2.61 9.41
CA LEU A 88 -16.12 2.34 10.15
C LEU A 88 -16.84 3.63 10.53
N ASP A 89 -16.12 4.65 11.03
CA ASP A 89 -16.70 5.96 11.34
C ASP A 89 -17.34 6.60 10.08
N TYR A 90 -16.72 6.46 8.91
CA TYR A 90 -17.33 6.82 7.62
C TYR A 90 -18.58 5.98 7.30
N VAL A 91 -18.58 4.69 7.59
CA VAL A 91 -19.72 3.76 7.39
C VAL A 91 -20.90 4.06 8.33
N TYR A 92 -20.68 4.69 9.48
CA TYR A 92 -21.76 5.20 10.34
C TYR A 92 -22.17 6.64 10.00
N THR A 93 -21.22 7.57 9.85
CA THR A 93 -21.51 9.02 9.77
C THR A 93 -21.68 9.55 8.34
N GLY A 94 -21.04 8.91 7.36
CA GLY A 94 -20.87 9.45 6.01
C GLY A 94 -19.76 10.51 5.87
N THR A 95 -18.99 10.77 6.93
CA THR A 95 -17.89 11.74 6.93
C THR A 95 -16.52 11.08 7.12
N LEU A 96 -15.49 11.55 6.42
CA LEU A 96 -14.10 11.06 6.55
C LEU A 96 -13.09 12.16 6.26
N THR A 97 -12.11 12.35 7.15
CA THR A 97 -11.05 13.35 6.95
C THR A 97 -9.79 12.69 6.37
N VAL A 98 -9.46 13.05 5.13
CA VAL A 98 -8.26 12.58 4.42
C VAL A 98 -7.13 13.60 4.64
N THR A 99 -5.94 13.12 4.98
CA THR A 99 -4.71 13.89 5.22
C THR A 99 -3.52 13.24 4.51
N GLU A 100 -2.41 13.96 4.34
CA GLU A 100 -1.19 13.38 3.75
C GLU A 100 -0.66 12.16 4.52
N THR A 101 -0.93 12.05 5.83
CA THR A 101 -0.45 10.97 6.69
C THR A 101 -1.34 9.72 6.68
N ASN A 102 -2.64 9.84 6.36
CA ASN A 102 -3.57 8.70 6.39
C ASN A 102 -4.02 8.23 4.99
N VAL A 103 -3.86 9.05 3.95
CA VAL A 103 -4.43 8.80 2.61
C VAL A 103 -3.95 7.51 1.95
N GLN A 104 -2.71 7.07 2.21
CA GLN A 104 -2.21 5.78 1.69
C GLN A 104 -2.97 4.59 2.29
N ASN A 105 -3.09 4.52 3.61
CA ASN A 105 -3.76 3.41 4.29
C ASN A 105 -5.28 3.47 4.04
N LEU A 106 -5.89 4.66 4.06
CA LEU A 106 -7.30 4.84 3.69
C LEU A 106 -7.59 4.37 2.25
N LEU A 107 -6.71 4.68 1.29
CA LEU A 107 -6.86 4.23 -0.10
C LEU A 107 -6.78 2.70 -0.20
N MET A 108 -5.76 2.07 0.40
CA MET A 108 -5.62 0.60 0.38
C MET A 108 -6.78 -0.10 1.10
N GLY A 109 -7.21 0.43 2.25
CA GLY A 109 -8.35 -0.11 3.00
C GLY A 109 -9.69 0.08 2.28
N ALA A 110 -9.88 1.20 1.58
CA ALA A 110 -11.06 1.44 0.74
C ALA A 110 -11.09 0.52 -0.48
N VAL A 111 -9.94 0.20 -1.09
CA VAL A 111 -9.84 -0.79 -2.17
C VAL A 111 -10.18 -2.20 -1.66
N PHE A 112 -9.60 -2.61 -0.53
CA PHE A 112 -9.86 -3.90 0.10
C PHE A 112 -11.35 -4.08 0.47
N LEU A 113 -11.94 -3.06 1.12
CA LEU A 113 -13.36 -3.07 1.54
C LEU A 113 -14.34 -2.72 0.39
N GLN A 114 -13.82 -2.35 -0.80
CA GLN A 114 -14.58 -1.98 -1.99
C GLN A 114 -15.45 -0.71 -1.80
N ILE A 115 -14.96 0.25 -1.01
CA ILE A 115 -15.63 1.52 -0.71
C ILE A 115 -15.20 2.57 -1.74
N GLU A 116 -15.79 2.49 -2.93
CA GLU A 116 -15.42 3.27 -4.12
C GLU A 116 -15.36 4.80 -3.86
N SER A 117 -16.30 5.34 -3.08
CA SER A 117 -16.33 6.77 -2.75
C SER A 117 -15.17 7.26 -1.91
N VAL A 118 -14.55 6.40 -1.08
CA VAL A 118 -13.32 6.76 -0.34
C VAL A 118 -12.09 6.57 -1.22
N LYS A 119 -12.07 5.50 -2.05
CA LYS A 119 -10.99 5.25 -3.01
C LYS A 119 -10.81 6.44 -3.96
N ASP A 120 -11.89 6.88 -4.60
CA ASP A 120 -11.86 7.94 -5.61
C ASP A 120 -11.39 9.28 -5.02
N GLU A 121 -11.87 9.67 -3.83
CA GLU A 121 -11.44 10.91 -3.18
C GLU A 121 -9.99 10.82 -2.66
N CYS A 122 -9.55 9.67 -2.14
CA CYS A 122 -8.13 9.49 -1.79
C CYS A 122 -7.23 9.57 -3.04
N ALA A 123 -7.62 8.95 -4.16
CA ALA A 123 -6.91 9.04 -5.43
C ALA A 123 -6.88 10.48 -6.00
N ILE A 124 -7.95 11.25 -5.82
CA ILE A 124 -8.01 12.69 -6.16
C ILE A 124 -7.10 13.51 -5.25
N PHE A 125 -7.14 13.30 -3.93
CA PHE A 125 -6.32 14.00 -2.94
C PHE A 125 -4.81 13.82 -3.23
N MET A 126 -4.39 12.58 -3.50
CA MET A 126 -3.03 12.25 -3.93
C MET A 126 -2.70 12.80 -5.32
N GLY A 127 -3.63 12.69 -6.28
CA GLY A 127 -3.45 13.15 -7.65
C GLY A 127 -3.24 14.66 -7.78
N ARG A 128 -3.69 15.45 -6.79
CA ARG A 128 -3.40 16.89 -6.66
C ARG A 128 -2.05 17.20 -6.01
N ARG A 129 -1.49 16.26 -5.23
CA ARG A 129 -0.31 16.44 -4.36
C ARG A 129 0.88 15.57 -4.79
N ILE A 130 0.96 15.20 -6.07
CA ILE A 130 2.07 14.40 -6.62
C ILE A 130 3.38 15.19 -6.50
N ARG A 131 4.36 14.61 -5.80
CA ARG A 131 5.73 15.11 -5.69
C ARG A 131 6.70 14.16 -6.40
N ILE A 132 7.89 14.64 -6.75
CA ILE A 132 8.90 13.85 -7.47
C ILE A 132 9.50 12.73 -6.61
N ASP A 133 9.55 12.92 -5.29
CA ASP A 133 9.95 11.87 -4.35
C ASP A 133 8.87 10.81 -4.16
N SER A 134 7.59 11.21 -4.07
CA SER A 134 6.45 10.30 -3.89
C SER A 134 5.96 9.62 -5.19
N VAL A 135 6.37 10.09 -6.38
CA VAL A 135 5.82 9.61 -7.66
C VAL A 135 6.06 8.12 -7.91
N ILE A 136 7.16 7.56 -7.39
CA ILE A 136 7.52 6.15 -7.54
C ILE A 136 6.50 5.26 -6.80
N ASP A 137 6.12 5.64 -5.58
CA ASP A 137 5.16 4.87 -4.78
C ASP A 137 3.72 5.07 -5.26
N LEU A 138 3.38 6.27 -5.72
CA LEU A 138 2.11 6.53 -6.40
C LEU A 138 1.96 5.70 -7.70
N LEU A 139 3.05 5.45 -8.43
CA LEU A 139 3.05 4.57 -9.61
C LEU A 139 2.87 3.09 -9.24
N LYS A 140 3.47 2.63 -8.12
CA LYS A 140 3.21 1.28 -7.57
C LYS A 140 1.74 1.13 -7.17
N ILE A 141 1.23 2.04 -6.33
CA ILE A 141 -0.14 2.02 -5.80
C ILE A 141 -1.15 2.04 -6.96
N SER A 142 -1.06 3.00 -7.87
CA SER A 142 -1.98 3.10 -9.03
C SER A 142 -1.90 1.92 -10.00
N SER A 143 -0.81 1.13 -9.97
CA SER A 143 -0.71 -0.13 -10.72
C SER A 143 -1.30 -1.33 -9.96
N GLN A 144 -1.38 -1.28 -8.63
CA GLN A 144 -1.98 -2.33 -7.78
C GLN A 144 -3.51 -2.19 -7.68
N ILE A 145 -4.02 -0.96 -7.49
CA ILE A 145 -5.44 -0.71 -7.22
C ILE A 145 -6.34 -0.66 -8.47
N ALA A 146 -5.79 -0.98 -9.64
CA ALA A 146 -6.46 -0.93 -10.96
C ALA A 146 -7.07 0.43 -11.36
N ASP A 147 -6.69 1.54 -10.70
CA ASP A 147 -7.16 2.89 -11.03
C ASP A 147 -6.39 3.50 -12.22
N GLU A 148 -6.94 3.29 -13.41
CA GLU A 148 -6.46 3.87 -14.67
C GLU A 148 -6.52 5.42 -14.73
N LYS A 149 -7.33 6.09 -13.91
CA LYS A 149 -7.42 7.56 -13.84
C LYS A 149 -6.29 8.13 -12.97
N MET A 150 -6.03 7.53 -11.81
CA MET A 150 -4.85 7.84 -10.99
C MET A 150 -3.55 7.55 -11.75
N LYS A 151 -3.45 6.37 -12.35
CA LYS A 151 -2.28 5.92 -13.14
C LYS A 151 -1.94 6.86 -14.30
N LYS A 152 -2.94 7.27 -15.09
CA LYS A 152 -2.75 8.29 -16.16
C LYS A 152 -2.33 9.66 -15.61
N THR A 153 -2.81 10.03 -14.41
CA THR A 153 -2.42 11.28 -13.76
C THR A 153 -0.95 11.25 -13.30
N VAL A 154 -0.50 10.12 -12.74
CA VAL A 154 0.90 9.88 -12.35
C VAL A 154 1.82 9.85 -13.57
N ILE A 155 1.47 9.12 -14.63
CA ILE A 155 2.28 9.06 -15.87
C ILE A 155 2.42 10.45 -16.49
N ARG A 156 1.33 11.21 -16.64
CA ARG A 156 1.36 12.58 -17.16
C ARG A 156 2.22 13.52 -16.30
N PHE A 157 2.27 13.33 -14.98
CA PHE A 157 3.16 14.09 -14.11
C PHE A 157 4.63 13.76 -14.42
N ILE A 158 4.98 12.47 -14.58
CA ILE A 158 6.31 12.03 -14.97
C ILE A 158 6.71 12.62 -16.33
N ASP A 159 5.81 12.61 -17.33
CA ASP A 159 6.08 13.18 -18.66
C ASP A 159 6.40 14.68 -18.60
N VAL A 160 5.61 15.45 -17.84
CA VAL A 160 5.78 16.91 -17.67
C VAL A 160 7.02 17.26 -16.85
N LYS A 161 7.43 16.39 -15.91
CA LYS A 161 8.58 16.59 -15.01
C LYS A 161 9.78 15.70 -15.34
N LEU A 162 9.85 15.15 -16.55
CA LEU A 162 10.77 14.06 -16.90
C LEU A 162 12.24 14.33 -16.54
N GLU A 163 12.79 15.49 -16.90
CA GLU A 163 14.19 15.83 -16.63
C GLU A 163 14.48 16.11 -15.14
N GLU A 164 13.47 16.49 -14.37
CA GLU A 164 13.57 16.70 -12.92
C GLU A 164 13.51 15.35 -12.19
N PHE A 165 12.63 14.45 -12.63
CA PHE A 165 12.55 13.06 -12.16
C PHE A 165 13.81 12.25 -12.52
N ARG A 166 14.38 12.43 -13.72
CA ARG A 166 15.65 11.77 -14.12
C ARG A 166 16.85 12.22 -13.27
N ARG A 167 16.88 13.48 -12.83
CA ARG A 167 17.88 13.96 -11.85
C ARG A 167 17.68 13.30 -10.50
N TYR A 168 16.46 13.32 -9.97
CA TYR A 168 16.12 12.63 -8.72
C TYR A 168 16.50 11.13 -8.72
N LEU A 169 16.24 10.41 -9.81
CA LEU A 169 16.71 9.03 -9.99
C LEU A 169 18.24 8.91 -10.04
N SER A 170 18.95 9.87 -10.64
CA SER A 170 20.42 9.88 -10.69
C SER A 170 21.04 10.15 -9.30
N ASP A 171 20.49 11.14 -8.59
CA ASP A 171 21.00 11.59 -7.29
C ASP A 171 20.69 10.59 -6.17
N SER A 172 19.52 9.94 -6.20
CA SER A 172 19.20 8.85 -5.27
C SER A 172 20.11 7.63 -5.47
N GLN A 173 20.43 7.24 -6.71
CA GLN A 173 21.40 6.16 -6.97
C GLN A 173 22.83 6.53 -6.57
N LEU A 174 23.21 7.81 -6.70
CA LEU A 174 24.52 8.30 -6.24
C LEU A 174 24.73 8.18 -4.72
N SER A 175 23.67 8.12 -3.92
CA SER A 175 23.77 7.93 -2.45
C SER A 175 24.32 6.56 -2.04
N GLY A 176 24.22 5.53 -2.92
CA GLY A 176 24.65 4.16 -2.65
C GLY A 176 26.09 3.82 -3.04
N VAL A 177 26.85 4.76 -3.63
CA VAL A 177 28.19 4.48 -4.20
C VAL A 177 29.28 5.10 -3.32
N ASP A 178 29.82 4.31 -2.40
CA ASP A 178 30.96 4.74 -1.56
C ASP A 178 32.21 5.00 -2.42
N ARG A 179 32.63 6.27 -2.49
CA ARG A 179 33.80 6.71 -3.27
C ARG A 179 35.15 6.50 -2.56
N ARG A 180 35.23 5.63 -1.55
CA ARG A 180 36.48 5.29 -0.83
C ARG A 180 37.19 4.07 -1.43
N GLY A 181 37.75 4.25 -2.62
CA GLY A 181 38.50 3.20 -3.33
C GLY A 181 39.50 3.70 -4.38
N ALA A 182 39.97 4.95 -4.27
CA ALA A 182 40.78 5.60 -5.30
C ALA A 182 41.90 6.50 -4.73
N ARG A 183 42.75 5.95 -3.86
CA ARG A 183 44.08 6.50 -3.57
C ARG A 183 45.04 5.40 -3.11
N ASP A 184 46.24 5.46 -3.68
CA ASP A 184 47.51 4.86 -3.27
C ASP A 184 47.51 3.43 -2.69
N ASN A 185 48.19 2.52 -3.39
CA ASN A 185 49.50 2.17 -2.84
C ASN A 185 50.55 1.85 -3.92
N THR A 186 51.80 2.20 -3.61
CA THR A 186 52.99 1.94 -4.43
C THR A 186 53.52 0.52 -4.23
N GLU A 187 54.26 0.05 -5.24
CA GLU A 187 55.33 -0.96 -5.17
C GLU A 187 55.30 -2.04 -4.06
N THR A 188 55.13 -3.30 -4.47
CA THR A 188 56.04 -4.35 -3.97
C THR A 188 56.32 -5.40 -5.04
N ARG A 189 57.60 -5.62 -5.35
CA ARG A 189 58.05 -6.81 -6.10
C ARG A 189 57.91 -8.04 -5.20
N PHE A 190 57.57 -9.22 -5.76
CA PHE A 190 58.51 -10.37 -5.74
C PHE A 190 58.00 -11.60 -6.53
N SER A 191 58.93 -12.16 -7.31
CA SER A 191 59.06 -13.53 -7.86
C SER A 191 57.84 -14.36 -8.30
N THR A 192 57.91 -14.87 -9.54
CA THR A 192 56.99 -15.85 -10.13
C THR A 192 57.48 -17.30 -10.04
N HIS A 193 56.59 -18.21 -9.60
CA HIS A 193 56.59 -19.67 -9.90
C HIS A 193 57.75 -20.53 -9.30
N PRO A 194 57.69 -21.90 -9.34
CA PRO A 194 56.67 -22.77 -9.93
C PRO A 194 56.11 -23.95 -9.06
N GLN A 195 54.79 -24.20 -9.21
CA GLN A 195 54.11 -25.49 -9.49
C GLN A 195 54.46 -26.85 -8.81
N ARG A 196 53.38 -27.66 -8.66
CA ARG A 196 53.28 -29.13 -8.36
C ARG A 196 53.39 -29.56 -6.87
N ARG A 197 52.71 -30.64 -6.44
CA ARG A 197 51.83 -31.60 -7.16
C ARG A 197 50.65 -32.07 -6.29
N ALA A 198 49.44 -32.15 -6.85
CA ALA A 198 48.33 -32.88 -6.22
C ALA A 198 48.53 -34.40 -6.34
N GLY A 199 48.13 -35.16 -5.32
CA GLY A 199 48.27 -36.62 -5.28
C GLY A 199 46.93 -37.31 -5.08
N VAL A 200 46.39 -37.92 -6.14
CA VAL A 200 45.26 -38.87 -6.07
C VAL A 200 45.42 -39.92 -7.18
N ARG A 201 45.49 -41.21 -6.82
CA ARG A 201 44.59 -42.28 -7.33
C ARG A 201 45.03 -43.69 -6.92
N SER A 202 44.03 -44.44 -6.42
CA SER A 202 43.86 -45.89 -6.62
C SER A 202 44.82 -46.82 -5.86
N PRO A 203 44.51 -48.14 -5.69
CA PRO A 203 43.46 -48.89 -6.42
C PRO A 203 42.56 -49.86 -5.60
N ARG A 204 41.52 -50.38 -6.28
CA ARG A 204 40.86 -51.70 -6.09
C ARG A 204 40.06 -51.94 -4.80
N SER A 205 39.10 -52.88 -4.73
CA SER A 205 38.22 -53.52 -5.74
C SER A 205 37.27 -54.52 -5.07
N MET A 206 36.04 -54.68 -5.60
CA MET A 206 35.20 -55.90 -5.52
C MET A 206 34.67 -56.29 -4.11
N ASP A 207 33.45 -56.78 -3.90
CA ASP A 207 32.18 -56.81 -4.68
C ASP A 207 31.01 -56.63 -3.64
N ALA A 208 29.76 -57.13 -3.66
CA ALA A 208 29.02 -58.10 -4.48
C ALA A 208 27.48 -57.99 -4.30
N GLN A 209 26.78 -59.03 -4.76
CA GLN A 209 25.46 -59.58 -4.38
C GLN A 209 25.08 -59.43 -2.88
N GLU A 210 23.84 -59.57 -2.39
CA GLU A 210 22.47 -59.92 -2.88
C GLU A 210 21.46 -59.44 -1.78
N SER A 211 20.13 -59.34 -1.92
CA SER A 211 19.16 -59.68 -2.97
C SER A 211 18.07 -58.58 -3.08
#